data_AF-A0A6P8F192-F1
#
_entry.id   AF-A0A6P8F192-F1
#
_cell.length_a   1.000
_cell.length_b   1.000
_cell.length_c   1.000
_cell.angle_alpha   90.00
_cell.angle_beta   90.00
_cell.angle_gamma   90.00
#
_symmetry.space_group_name_H-M   'P 1'
#
loop_
_entity.id
_entity.type
_entity.pdbx_description
1 polymer ?
#
loop_
_entity_poly.entity_id
_entity_poly.type
_entity_poly.pdbx_seq_one_letter_code
_entity_poly.pdbx_strand_id
1 'polypeptide(L)'
;PQLGGPIWADPIHDIEFVQKVLSAVSTNPSRFGTSKRIEGMLSMMTEELPDVPLYYALDHLCSTVHCNTPAMLQFRSALLHAGYRVSMSHASRNGLKTDAPPGVIWDLLRCWEKANPVKRERLSETSPAFRILSTEPTLQACFDVREDANPQSRKRHLVRFQENPQANWGPKARAKDSGGISSELEDKRKLCQNKRKNQVTDASQLKNFPCKRFRKGTCTHGDKCCYSHESASDEADKME
;
A
#
# COMPACT_ATOMS: atom_id res chain seq x y z
N PRO A 1 27.28 14.14 7.77
CA PRO A 1 26.35 13.41 8.66
C PRO A 1 25.31 14.36 9.27
N GLN A 2 24.02 14.09 9.07
CA GLN A 2 22.95 14.78 9.79
C GLN A 2 22.59 13.92 11.00
N LEU A 3 22.56 14.51 12.19
CA LEU A 3 22.20 13.80 13.42
C LEU A 3 20.72 14.08 13.73
N GLY A 4 19.91 13.03 13.77
CA GLY A 4 18.48 13.12 14.04
C GLY A 4 18.17 13.05 15.53
N GLY A 5 18.35 14.16 16.24
CA GLY A 5 17.85 14.45 17.59
C GLY A 5 18.24 13.49 18.74
N PRO A 6 18.09 13.93 20.01
CA PRO A 6 17.92 12.98 21.10
C PRO A 6 16.51 12.36 20.96
N ILE A 7 16.44 11.03 20.96
CA ILE A 7 15.18 10.29 20.93
C ILE A 7 15.08 9.38 22.15
N TRP A 8 13.86 9.13 22.62
CA TRP A 8 13.60 8.06 23.57
C TRP A 8 13.81 6.71 22.86
N ALA A 9 14.81 5.95 23.30
CA ALA A 9 15.18 4.67 22.69
C ALA A 9 14.66 3.45 23.48
N ASP A 10 14.21 3.68 24.72
CA ASP A 10 13.63 2.66 25.58
C ASP A 10 12.21 2.27 25.14
N PRO A 11 11.66 1.15 25.65
CA PRO A 11 10.30 0.73 25.33
C PRO A 11 9.26 1.83 25.52
N ILE A 12 8.43 2.04 24.50
CA ILE A 12 7.36 3.06 24.48
C ILE A 12 6.02 2.55 25.02
N HIS A 13 5.93 1.26 25.35
CA HIS A 13 4.70 0.62 25.83
C HIS A 13 4.97 -0.12 27.13
N ASP A 14 4.16 0.14 28.15
CA ASP A 14 3.98 -0.75 29.28
C ASP A 14 3.00 -1.86 28.86
N ILE A 15 3.54 -3.05 28.59
CA ILE A 15 2.76 -4.18 28.09
C ILE A 15 1.74 -4.67 29.11
N GLU A 16 2.03 -4.61 30.41
CA GLU A 16 1.08 -5.02 31.45
C GLU A 16 -0.11 -4.07 31.49
N PHE A 17 0.15 -2.77 31.41
CA PHE A 17 -0.90 -1.76 31.34
C PHE A 17 -1.76 -1.94 30.07
N VAL A 18 -1.12 -2.12 28.91
CA VAL A 18 -1.82 -2.35 27.63
C VAL A 18 -2.73 -3.58 27.72
N GLN A 19 -2.26 -4.68 28.30
CA GLN A 19 -3.05 -5.90 28.50
C GLN A 19 -4.24 -5.68 29.43
N LYS A 20 -4.07 -4.94 30.54
CA LYS A 20 -5.17 -4.58 31.46
C LYS A 20 -6.25 -3.76 30.74
N VAL A 21 -5.85 -2.78 29.93
CA VAL A 21 -6.79 -1.96 29.14
C VAL A 21 -7.49 -2.80 28.08
N LEU A 22 -6.76 -3.67 27.38
CA LEU A 22 -7.32 -4.58 26.38
C LEU A 22 -8.39 -5.49 27.01
N SER A 23 -8.08 -6.09 28.17
CA SER A 23 -9.04 -6.91 28.93
C SER A 23 -10.29 -6.11 29.33
N ALA A 24 -10.11 -4.92 29.90
CA ALA A 24 -11.23 -4.08 30.32
C ALA A 24 -12.17 -3.68 29.18
N VAL A 25 -11.61 -3.40 27.99
CA VAL A 25 -12.36 -3.05 26.78
C VAL A 25 -13.09 -4.27 26.21
N SER A 26 -12.41 -5.42 26.14
CA SER A 26 -13.01 -6.67 25.66
C SER A 26 -14.14 -7.16 26.57
N THR A 27 -14.07 -6.94 27.88
CA THR A 27 -15.16 -7.26 28.82
C THR A 27 -16.35 -6.32 28.70
N ASN A 28 -16.15 -5.08 28.25
CA ASN A 28 -17.19 -4.04 28.19
C ASN A 28 -17.34 -3.43 26.79
N PRO A 29 -17.70 -4.22 25.76
CA PRO A 29 -17.65 -3.76 24.36
C PRO A 29 -18.65 -2.66 24.02
N SER A 30 -19.77 -2.56 24.75
CA SER A 30 -20.81 -1.54 24.55
C SER A 30 -20.51 -0.20 25.24
N ARG A 31 -19.54 -0.17 26.16
CA ARG A 31 -19.19 1.05 26.92
C ARG A 31 -18.57 2.12 26.03
N PHE A 32 -17.89 1.71 24.95
CA PHE A 32 -17.21 2.60 24.03
C PHE A 32 -17.67 2.32 22.59
N GLY A 33 -18.18 3.34 21.89
CA GLY A 33 -18.52 3.23 20.47
C GLY A 33 -17.32 2.90 19.56
N THR A 34 -16.09 3.09 20.08
CA THR A 34 -14.82 2.80 19.40
C THR A 34 -14.13 1.54 19.92
N SER A 35 -14.81 0.70 20.71
CA SER A 35 -14.23 -0.52 21.34
C SER A 35 -13.44 -1.39 20.35
N LYS A 36 -14.00 -1.68 19.17
CA LYS A 36 -13.32 -2.45 18.11
C LYS A 36 -12.00 -1.84 17.63
N ARG A 37 -11.93 -0.51 17.55
CA ARG A 37 -10.72 0.22 17.16
C ARG A 37 -9.67 0.16 18.27
N ILE A 38 -10.12 0.33 19.52
CA ILE A 38 -9.23 0.25 20.68
C ILE A 38 -8.63 -1.15 20.78
N GLU A 39 -9.46 -2.20 20.68
CA GLU A 39 -9.02 -3.59 20.69
C GLU A 39 -7.99 -3.88 19.59
N GLY A 40 -8.26 -3.45 18.35
CA GLY A 40 -7.34 -3.66 17.23
C GLY A 40 -6.00 -2.93 17.39
N MET A 41 -6.02 -1.69 17.89
CA MET A 41 -4.79 -0.91 18.14
C MET A 41 -3.95 -1.52 19.26
N LEU A 42 -4.56 -1.81 20.41
CA LEU A 42 -3.86 -2.42 21.55
C LEU A 42 -3.33 -3.81 21.20
N SER A 43 -4.06 -4.59 20.41
CA SER A 43 -3.58 -5.90 19.94
C SER A 43 -2.33 -5.78 19.06
N MET A 44 -2.21 -4.73 18.23
CA MET A 44 -0.96 -4.49 17.49
C MET A 44 0.20 -4.14 18.42
N MET A 45 -0.05 -3.27 19.42
CA MET A 45 0.97 -2.86 20.39
C MET A 45 1.50 -4.05 21.19
N THR A 46 0.64 -5.01 21.55
CA THR A 46 1.07 -6.25 22.24
C THR A 46 1.87 -7.21 21.36
N GLU A 47 1.71 -7.13 20.04
CA GLU A 47 2.46 -7.95 19.07
C GLU A 47 3.77 -7.28 18.63
N GLU A 48 3.99 -6.03 19.01
CA GLU A 48 5.11 -5.20 18.57
C GLU A 48 6.37 -5.45 19.42
N LEU A 49 7.55 -5.47 18.78
CA LEU A 49 8.83 -5.61 19.48
C LEU A 49 9.08 -4.37 20.37
N PRO A 50 9.21 -4.53 21.70
CA PRO A 50 9.37 -3.41 22.61
C PRO A 50 10.80 -2.85 22.64
N ASP A 51 11.79 -3.69 22.32
CA ASP A 51 13.23 -3.41 22.34
C ASP A 51 13.75 -2.78 21.04
N VAL A 52 12.90 -2.62 20.03
CA VAL A 52 13.23 -2.00 18.75
C VAL A 52 12.51 -0.65 18.65
N PRO A 53 13.22 0.49 18.77
CA PRO A 53 12.57 1.80 18.87
C PRO A 53 11.94 2.26 17.54
N LEU A 54 12.64 2.07 16.43
CA LEU A 54 12.23 2.52 15.09
C LEU A 54 11.70 1.37 14.23
N TYR A 55 11.12 1.70 13.08
CA TYR A 55 10.62 0.74 12.11
C TYR A 55 11.14 1.03 10.70
N TYR A 56 11.22 -0.01 9.89
CA TYR A 56 11.43 0.10 8.45
C TYR A 56 10.09 0.18 7.74
N ALA A 57 9.93 1.13 6.83
CA ALA A 57 8.76 1.18 5.97
C ALA A 57 9.09 0.49 4.63
N LEU A 58 8.46 -0.67 4.39
CA LEU A 58 8.81 -1.57 3.29
C LEU A 58 8.63 -0.92 1.91
N ASP A 59 7.58 -0.11 1.76
CA ASP A 59 7.31 0.69 0.56
C ASP A 59 8.40 1.73 0.29
N HIS A 60 8.88 2.43 1.33
CA HIS A 60 9.99 3.38 1.20
C HIS A 60 11.32 2.70 0.86
N LEU A 61 11.60 1.54 1.44
CA LEU A 61 12.77 0.73 1.09
C LEU A 61 12.71 0.31 -0.39
N CYS A 62 11.58 -0.23 -0.84
CA CYS A 62 11.39 -0.64 -2.24
C CYS A 62 11.46 0.55 -3.20
N SER A 63 10.93 1.71 -2.80
CA SER A 63 11.04 2.96 -3.58
C SER A 63 12.48 3.42 -3.74
N THR A 64 13.33 3.17 -2.74
CA THR A 64 14.76 3.54 -2.77
C THR A 64 15.54 2.73 -3.80
N VAL A 65 15.17 1.47 -4.03
CA VAL A 65 15.79 0.56 -5.01
C VAL A 65 14.98 0.42 -6.30
N HIS A 66 13.86 1.13 -6.41
CA HIS A 66 12.92 1.08 -7.55
C HIS A 66 12.37 -0.32 -7.87
N CYS A 67 12.21 -1.18 -6.87
CA CYS A 67 11.62 -2.52 -7.04
C CYS A 67 10.11 -2.54 -6.75
N ASN A 68 9.44 -3.60 -7.21
CA ASN A 68 8.09 -3.89 -6.76
C ASN A 68 8.10 -4.24 -5.27
N THR A 69 7.05 -3.86 -4.55
CA THR A 69 6.95 -4.15 -3.12
C THR A 69 6.49 -5.60 -2.90
N PRO A 70 7.25 -6.44 -2.17
CA PRO A 70 6.79 -7.77 -1.80
C PRO A 70 5.57 -7.70 -0.90
N ALA A 71 4.77 -8.77 -0.87
CA ALA A 71 3.68 -8.85 0.09
C ALA A 71 4.24 -8.80 1.53
N MET A 72 3.59 -8.08 2.42
CA MET A 72 4.08 -7.87 3.79
C MET A 72 4.35 -9.18 4.53
N LEU A 73 3.52 -10.21 4.35
CA LEU A 73 3.75 -11.53 4.94
C LEU A 73 4.93 -12.27 4.33
N GLN A 74 5.20 -12.12 3.03
CA GLN A 74 6.36 -12.73 2.39
C GLN A 74 7.65 -12.12 2.92
N PHE A 75 7.72 -10.78 2.99
CA PHE A 75 8.90 -10.10 3.52
C PHE A 75 9.12 -10.38 5.01
N ARG A 76 8.04 -10.42 5.79
CA ARG A 76 8.08 -10.85 7.20
C ARG A 76 8.58 -12.30 7.32
N SER A 77 8.13 -13.20 6.45
CA SER A 77 8.57 -14.60 6.47
C SER A 77 10.06 -14.73 6.14
N ALA A 78 10.56 -13.91 5.22
CA ALA A 78 11.98 -13.89 4.89
C ALA A 78 12.87 -13.46 6.07
N LEU A 79 12.42 -12.47 6.86
CA LEU A 79 13.10 -12.10 8.11
C LEU A 79 13.09 -13.24 9.14
N LEU A 80 11.96 -13.93 9.29
CA LEU A 80 11.83 -15.07 10.20
C LEU A 80 12.69 -16.27 9.77
N HIS A 81 12.77 -16.56 8.46
CA HIS A 81 13.65 -17.59 7.91
C HIS A 81 15.13 -17.24 8.07
N ALA A 82 15.46 -15.96 8.02
CA ALA A 82 16.80 -15.47 8.31
C ALA A 82 17.17 -15.51 9.81
N GLY A 83 16.25 -15.94 10.68
CA GLY A 83 16.49 -16.10 12.12
C GLY A 83 16.28 -14.84 12.95
N TYR A 84 15.69 -13.79 12.38
CA TYR A 84 15.45 -12.52 13.07
C TYR A 84 14.02 -12.40 13.58
N ARG A 85 13.84 -11.69 14.69
CA ARG A 85 12.52 -11.36 15.20
C ARG A 85 11.94 -10.24 14.37
N VAL A 86 10.63 -10.31 14.12
CA VAL A 86 9.93 -9.29 13.36
C VAL A 86 8.52 -9.07 13.90
N SER A 87 8.17 -7.81 14.07
CA SER A 87 6.79 -7.37 14.31
C SER A 87 6.35 -6.36 13.26
N MET A 88 5.05 -6.14 13.18
CA MET A 88 4.52 -4.98 12.46
C MET A 88 4.50 -3.79 13.43
N SER A 89 4.50 -2.57 12.90
CA SER A 89 4.42 -1.35 13.70
C SER A 89 2.98 -0.84 13.78
N HIS A 90 2.54 -0.43 14.97
CA HIS A 90 1.26 0.27 15.12
C HIS A 90 1.26 1.67 14.47
N ALA A 91 2.44 2.28 14.29
CA ALA A 91 2.60 3.64 13.79
C ALA A 91 2.44 3.75 12.26
N SER A 92 2.71 2.67 11.52
CA SER A 92 2.62 2.67 10.05
C SER A 92 2.14 1.33 9.51
N ARG A 93 1.20 1.39 8.55
CA ARG A 93 0.65 0.20 7.89
C ARG A 93 1.71 -0.67 7.26
N ASN A 94 2.70 -0.07 6.61
CA ASN A 94 3.80 -0.77 5.94
C ASN A 94 5.07 -0.83 6.81
N GLY A 95 4.95 -0.51 8.10
CA GLY A 95 6.04 -0.49 9.06
C GLY A 95 6.34 -1.87 9.65
N LEU A 96 7.61 -2.24 9.66
CA LEU A 96 8.14 -3.46 10.24
C LEU A 96 9.22 -3.11 11.26
N LYS A 97 9.15 -3.71 12.44
CA LYS A 97 10.25 -3.67 13.42
C LYS A 97 10.96 -5.01 13.41
N THR A 98 12.27 -4.99 13.49
CA THR A 98 13.09 -6.19 13.50
C THR A 98 14.43 -5.91 14.16
N ASP A 99 15.03 -6.94 14.77
CA ASP A 99 16.40 -6.93 15.29
C ASP A 99 17.45 -7.24 14.20
N ALA A 100 17.02 -7.45 12.95
CA ALA A 100 17.92 -7.64 11.83
C ALA A 100 18.77 -6.38 11.58
N PRO A 101 20.09 -6.53 11.40
CA PRO A 101 20.95 -5.40 11.08
C PRO A 101 20.61 -4.85 9.68
N PRO A 102 20.88 -3.56 9.41
CA PRO A 102 20.54 -2.93 8.14
C PRO A 102 21.09 -3.66 6.91
N GLY A 103 22.26 -4.29 7.03
CA GLY A 103 22.85 -5.09 5.94
C GLY A 103 21.95 -6.25 5.50
N VAL A 104 21.33 -6.95 6.46
CA VAL A 104 20.40 -8.05 6.18
C VAL A 104 19.14 -7.55 5.49
N ILE A 105 18.61 -6.39 5.89
CA ILE A 105 17.44 -5.78 5.24
C ILE A 105 17.72 -5.52 3.75
N TRP A 106 18.90 -4.97 3.45
CA TRP A 106 19.31 -4.73 2.06
C TRP A 106 19.61 -6.03 1.31
N ASP A 107 20.15 -7.05 1.96
CA ASP A 107 20.36 -8.37 1.36
C ASP A 107 19.04 -9.03 0.97
N LEU A 108 18.03 -8.98 1.84
CA LEU A 108 16.69 -9.44 1.51
C LEU A 108 16.14 -8.72 0.26
N LEU A 109 16.30 -7.40 0.18
CA LEU A 109 15.84 -6.64 -1.00
C LEU A 109 16.64 -6.94 -2.27
N ARG A 110 17.95 -7.19 -2.16
CA ARG A 110 18.79 -7.66 -3.27
C ARG A 110 18.33 -9.03 -3.77
N CYS A 111 18.04 -9.97 -2.86
CA CYS A 111 17.47 -11.26 -3.22
C CYS A 111 16.09 -11.12 -3.86
N TRP A 112 15.26 -10.20 -3.37
CA TRP A 112 13.95 -9.91 -3.95
C TRP A 112 14.07 -9.36 -5.38
N GLU A 113 15.03 -8.46 -5.63
CA GLU A 113 15.30 -7.90 -6.96
C GLU A 113 15.80 -8.97 -7.94
N LYS A 114 16.61 -9.94 -7.49
CA LYS A 114 17.00 -11.08 -8.34
C LYS A 114 15.80 -11.89 -8.84
N ALA A 115 14.76 -12.04 -8.02
CA ALA A 115 13.52 -12.71 -8.42
C ALA A 115 12.57 -11.79 -9.21
N ASN A 116 12.64 -10.47 -8.99
CA ASN A 116 11.79 -9.45 -9.59
C ASN A 116 12.66 -8.30 -10.16
N PRO A 117 13.31 -8.51 -11.31
CA PRO A 117 14.37 -7.63 -11.79
C PRO A 117 13.86 -6.21 -12.08
N VAL A 118 14.64 -5.22 -11.62
CA VAL A 118 14.39 -3.81 -11.91
C VAL A 118 15.03 -3.45 -13.26
N LYS A 119 14.46 -2.47 -13.96
CA LYS A 119 15.04 -1.94 -15.20
C LYS A 119 16.32 -1.14 -14.88
N ARG A 120 17.44 -1.85 -14.72
CA ARG A 120 18.74 -1.28 -14.34
C ARG A 120 19.23 -0.18 -15.28
N GLU A 121 18.87 -0.25 -16.56
CA GLU A 121 19.15 0.77 -17.58
C GLU A 121 18.61 2.17 -17.22
N ARG A 122 17.58 2.26 -16.37
CA ARG A 122 16.99 3.54 -15.94
C ARG A 122 17.65 4.11 -14.70
N LEU A 123 18.56 3.37 -14.08
CA LEU A 123 19.23 3.80 -12.85
C LEU A 123 20.50 4.56 -13.20
N SER A 124 20.64 5.77 -12.66
CA SER A 124 21.91 6.49 -12.71
C SER A 124 22.93 5.82 -11.79
N GLU A 125 24.20 5.78 -12.19
CA GLU A 125 25.31 5.27 -11.36
C GLU A 125 25.47 6.03 -10.03
N THR A 126 25.04 7.29 -10.00
CA THR A 126 25.05 8.14 -8.79
C THR A 126 23.89 7.85 -7.83
N SER A 127 22.88 7.08 -8.29
CA SER A 127 21.70 6.80 -7.48
C SER A 127 22.00 5.82 -6.34
N PRO A 128 21.35 5.97 -5.17
CA PRO A 128 21.44 5.00 -4.08
C PRO A 128 21.05 3.58 -4.54
N ALA A 129 20.01 3.48 -5.38
CA ALA A 129 19.53 2.22 -5.94
C ALA A 129 20.66 1.44 -6.63
N PHE A 130 21.41 2.11 -7.52
CA PHE A 130 22.50 1.48 -8.27
C PHE A 130 23.58 0.94 -7.33
N ARG A 131 24.01 1.72 -6.35
CA ARG A 131 25.03 1.31 -5.37
C ARG A 131 24.57 0.14 -4.51
N ILE A 132 23.33 0.17 -4.03
CA ILE A 132 22.76 -0.90 -3.19
C ILE A 132 22.67 -2.20 -4.00
N LEU A 133 22.15 -2.16 -5.23
CA LEU A 133 21.92 -3.34 -6.07
C LEU A 133 23.19 -3.89 -6.74
N SER A 134 24.26 -3.09 -6.81
CA SER A 134 25.57 -3.55 -7.33
C SER A 134 26.33 -4.40 -6.32
N THR A 135 25.97 -4.33 -5.03
CA THR A 135 26.58 -5.17 -3.99
C THR A 135 25.89 -6.53 -3.97
N GLU A 136 26.67 -7.61 -3.91
CA GLU A 136 26.11 -8.95 -3.80
C GLU A 136 25.55 -9.22 -2.39
N PRO A 137 24.41 -9.93 -2.28
CA PRO A 137 23.84 -10.27 -0.98
C PRO A 137 24.69 -11.33 -0.27
N THR A 138 24.95 -11.13 1.02
CA THR A 138 25.68 -12.11 1.85
C THR A 138 24.80 -13.26 2.30
N LEU A 139 23.50 -13.00 2.45
CA LEU A 139 22.46 -13.96 2.81
C LEU A 139 21.61 -14.33 1.58
N GLN A 140 21.22 -15.59 1.47
CA GLN A 140 20.16 -16.01 0.54
C GLN A 140 18.79 -16.01 1.24
N ALA A 141 17.88 -15.16 0.77
CA ALA A 141 16.54 -15.02 1.33
C ALA A 141 15.58 -16.12 0.85
N CYS A 142 14.72 -16.61 1.76
CA CYS A 142 13.57 -17.45 1.44
C CYS A 142 12.28 -16.63 1.65
N PHE A 143 11.45 -16.49 0.61
CA PHE A 143 10.22 -15.68 0.65
C PHE A 143 8.94 -16.51 0.85
N ASP A 144 9.09 -17.81 1.11
CA ASP A 144 7.96 -18.70 1.34
C ASP A 144 7.24 -18.31 2.64
N VAL A 145 5.91 -18.15 2.54
CA VAL A 145 5.10 -17.65 3.64
C VAL A 145 5.05 -18.70 4.76
N ARG A 146 5.57 -18.34 5.94
CA ARG A 146 5.48 -19.18 7.13
C ARG A 146 4.13 -19.04 7.82
N GLU A 147 3.71 -20.09 8.51
CA GLU A 147 2.43 -20.12 9.25
C GLU A 147 2.41 -19.16 10.46
N ASP A 148 3.58 -18.96 11.08
CA ASP A 148 3.83 -18.05 12.20
C ASP A 148 4.00 -16.58 11.76
N ALA A 149 4.13 -16.32 10.45
CA ALA A 149 4.30 -14.96 9.94
C ALA A 149 3.02 -14.11 10.06
N ASN A 150 1.83 -14.72 10.05
CA ASN A 150 0.58 -13.96 10.12
C ASN A 150 0.20 -13.68 11.59
N PRO A 151 0.23 -12.42 12.06
CA PRO A 151 -0.05 -12.09 13.44
C PRO A 151 -1.52 -12.35 13.81
N GLN A 152 -1.78 -12.56 15.09
CA GLN A 152 -3.10 -12.96 15.59
C GLN A 152 -4.15 -11.86 15.36
N SER A 153 -3.76 -10.59 15.54
CA SER A 153 -4.61 -9.42 15.26
C SER A 153 -5.11 -9.41 13.81
N ARG A 154 -4.28 -9.85 12.85
CA ARG A 154 -4.63 -9.96 11.43
C ARG A 154 -5.44 -11.23 11.13
N LYS A 155 -5.08 -12.38 11.74
CA LYS A 155 -5.85 -13.63 11.63
C LYS A 155 -7.29 -13.46 12.14
N ARG A 156 -7.47 -12.68 13.21
CA ARG A 156 -8.77 -12.34 13.81
C ARG A 156 -9.49 -11.18 13.10
N HIS A 157 -8.95 -10.64 12.02
CA HIS A 157 -9.51 -9.50 11.28
C HIS A 157 -9.82 -8.27 12.15
N LEU A 158 -8.98 -7.98 13.15
CA LEU A 158 -9.15 -6.80 14.01
C LEU A 158 -8.89 -5.50 13.24
N VAL A 159 -9.49 -4.41 13.70
CA VAL A 159 -9.31 -3.07 13.10
C VAL A 159 -7.96 -2.50 13.52
N ARG A 160 -6.92 -2.89 12.77
CA ARG A 160 -5.54 -2.51 13.02
C ARG A 160 -5.25 -1.04 12.68
N PHE A 161 -5.70 -0.61 11.51
CA PHE A 161 -5.61 0.78 11.07
C PHE A 161 -7.00 1.29 10.80
N GLN A 162 -7.25 2.55 11.13
CA GLN A 162 -8.52 3.17 10.85
C GLN A 162 -8.73 3.24 9.34
N GLU A 163 -9.89 2.75 8.91
CA GLU A 163 -10.35 3.00 7.56
C GLU A 163 -10.86 4.43 7.46
N ASN A 164 -10.76 4.99 6.26
CA ASN A 164 -11.23 6.33 6.01
C ASN A 164 -12.74 6.43 6.32
N PRO A 165 -13.18 7.41 7.12
CA PRO A 165 -14.57 7.47 7.61
C PRO A 165 -15.64 7.55 6.51
N GLN A 166 -15.30 8.08 5.34
CA GLN A 166 -16.22 8.27 4.22
C GLN A 166 -15.58 7.89 2.89
N ALA A 167 -16.41 7.45 1.94
CA ALA A 167 -16.03 7.43 0.53
C ALA A 167 -15.57 8.84 0.15
N ASN A 168 -14.39 8.94 -0.45
CA ASN A 168 -13.78 10.21 -0.88
C ASN A 168 -13.16 11.05 0.25
N TRP A 169 -12.79 10.43 1.37
CA TRP A 169 -11.98 11.08 2.40
C TRP A 169 -10.60 11.49 1.83
N GLY A 170 -10.32 12.79 1.85
CA GLY A 170 -9.11 13.39 1.29
C GLY A 170 -9.34 14.86 0.91
N PRO A 171 -8.28 15.58 0.51
CA PRO A 171 -8.39 16.99 0.10
C PRO A 171 -9.52 17.15 -0.95
N LYS A 172 -10.48 18.02 -0.63
CA LYS A 172 -11.56 18.37 -1.57
C LYS A 172 -10.96 19.09 -2.77
N ALA A 173 -11.67 19.05 -3.91
CA ALA A 173 -11.28 19.84 -5.07
C ALA A 173 -11.12 21.32 -4.65
N ARG A 174 -10.13 22.02 -5.23
CA ARG A 174 -9.91 23.45 -5.00
C ARG A 174 -11.23 24.21 -5.20
N ALA A 175 -11.58 25.09 -4.26
CA ALA A 175 -12.75 25.94 -4.37
C ALA A 175 -12.69 26.77 -5.66
N LYS A 176 -13.82 26.90 -6.35
CA LYS A 176 -14.01 27.81 -7.49
C LYS A 176 -14.89 28.97 -7.04
N ASP A 177 -14.72 30.15 -7.63
CA ASP A 177 -15.44 31.38 -7.25
C ASP A 177 -16.97 31.28 -7.40
N SER A 178 -17.48 30.33 -8.19
CA SER A 178 -18.91 30.02 -8.22
C SER A 178 -19.26 29.05 -7.08
N GLY A 179 -19.61 29.61 -5.92
CA GLY A 179 -19.92 28.90 -4.67
C GLY A 179 -21.17 28.01 -4.71
N GLY A 180 -21.12 26.91 -5.47
CA GLY A 180 -22.15 25.87 -5.48
C GLY A 180 -21.56 24.47 -5.51
N ILE A 181 -22.13 23.56 -4.72
CA ILE A 181 -21.95 22.12 -4.91
C ILE A 181 -22.74 21.76 -6.16
N SER A 182 -22.12 21.89 -7.34
CA SER A 182 -22.73 21.43 -8.58
C SER A 182 -22.72 19.89 -8.60
N SER A 183 -23.84 19.27 -8.99
CA SER A 183 -23.93 17.82 -9.26
C SER A 183 -22.81 17.35 -10.21
N GLU A 184 -22.40 18.23 -11.13
CA GLU A 184 -21.27 17.97 -12.03
C GLU A 184 -19.94 17.76 -11.30
N LEU A 185 -19.72 18.36 -10.12
CA LEU A 185 -18.49 18.18 -9.34
C LEU A 185 -18.46 16.79 -8.69
N GLU A 186 -19.60 16.29 -8.22
CA GLU A 186 -19.70 14.91 -7.72
C GLU A 186 -19.52 13.89 -8.84
N ASP A 187 -20.09 14.15 -10.02
CA ASP A 187 -19.93 13.28 -11.18
C ASP A 187 -18.50 13.32 -11.75
N LYS A 188 -17.88 14.51 -11.81
CA LYS A 188 -16.45 14.65 -12.14
C LYS A 188 -15.55 13.93 -11.11
N ARG A 189 -15.93 13.93 -9.83
CA ARG A 189 -15.22 13.21 -8.76
C ARG A 189 -15.33 11.70 -8.93
N LYS A 190 -16.52 11.17 -9.21
CA LYS A 190 -16.75 9.74 -9.53
C LYS A 190 -15.96 9.32 -10.77
N LEU A 191 -15.97 10.13 -11.84
CA LEU A 191 -15.22 9.88 -13.08
C LEU A 191 -13.71 9.78 -12.85
N CYS A 192 -13.16 10.50 -11.87
CA CYS A 192 -11.72 10.54 -11.61
C CYS A 192 -11.23 9.56 -10.55
N GLN A 193 -12.14 8.89 -9.83
CA GLN A 193 -11.81 7.88 -8.83
C GLN A 193 -11.81 6.48 -9.42
N ASN A 194 -11.03 5.57 -8.83
CA ASN A 194 -10.97 4.16 -9.24
C ASN A 194 -10.63 3.88 -10.72
N LYS A 195 -10.07 4.86 -11.45
CA LYS A 195 -9.60 4.68 -12.84
C LYS A 195 -8.64 3.48 -13.05
N ARG A 196 -8.01 2.98 -11.98
CA ARG A 196 -7.13 1.81 -12.01
C ARG A 196 -7.79 0.50 -11.52
N LYS A 197 -8.98 0.55 -10.92
CA LYS A 197 -9.71 -0.64 -10.42
C LYS A 197 -10.55 -1.31 -11.52
N ASN A 198 -11.10 -0.52 -12.44
CA ASN A 198 -11.81 -1.05 -13.60
C ASN A 198 -10.87 -1.06 -14.80
N GLN A 199 -9.87 -1.95 -14.80
CA GLN A 199 -9.25 -2.32 -16.07
C GLN A 199 -10.33 -3.05 -16.88
N VAL A 200 -10.70 -2.50 -18.02
CA VAL A 200 -11.51 -3.20 -19.01
C VAL A 200 -10.64 -4.36 -19.52
N THR A 201 -10.87 -5.56 -18.98
CA THR A 201 -10.11 -6.78 -19.35
C THR A 201 -10.61 -7.37 -20.66
N ASP A 202 -11.82 -7.03 -21.08
CA ASP A 202 -12.46 -7.56 -22.28
C ASP A 202 -12.48 -6.52 -23.40
N ALA A 203 -11.85 -6.84 -24.53
CA ALA A 203 -11.75 -5.96 -25.69
C ALA A 203 -13.13 -5.62 -26.30
N SER A 204 -14.15 -6.43 -26.05
CA SER A 204 -15.53 -6.19 -26.50
C SER A 204 -16.12 -4.91 -25.89
N GLN A 205 -15.81 -4.63 -24.61
CA GLN A 205 -16.33 -3.46 -23.88
C GLN A 205 -15.68 -2.15 -24.31
N LEU A 206 -14.56 -2.20 -25.04
CA LEU A 206 -13.89 -1.00 -25.58
C LEU A 206 -14.71 -0.36 -26.71
N LYS A 207 -15.56 -1.14 -27.40
CA LYS A 207 -16.48 -0.59 -28.41
C LYS A 207 -17.54 0.34 -27.82
N ASN A 208 -17.84 0.24 -26.53
CA ASN A 208 -18.78 1.16 -25.87
C ASN A 208 -18.21 2.57 -25.69
N PHE A 209 -16.91 2.78 -25.95
CA PHE A 209 -16.27 4.08 -25.82
C PHE A 209 -15.96 4.67 -27.19
N PRO A 210 -16.29 5.96 -27.44
CA PRO A 210 -16.05 6.59 -28.73
C PRO A 210 -14.55 6.79 -28.98
N CYS A 211 -14.12 6.53 -30.22
CA CYS A 211 -12.73 6.64 -30.62
C CYS A 211 -12.28 8.11 -30.68
N LYS A 212 -11.41 8.51 -29.75
CA LYS A 212 -10.84 9.87 -29.71
C LYS A 212 -10.01 10.23 -30.94
N ARG A 213 -9.39 9.24 -31.61
CA ARG A 213 -8.61 9.47 -32.85
C ARG A 213 -9.54 9.68 -34.04
N PHE A 214 -10.67 8.98 -34.10
CA PHE A 214 -11.68 9.17 -35.13
C PHE A 214 -12.33 10.54 -35.03
N ARG A 215 -12.69 10.96 -33.81
CA ARG A 215 -13.20 12.33 -33.56
C ARG A 215 -12.22 13.44 -33.95
N LYS A 216 -10.93 13.13 -34.03
CA LYS A 216 -9.87 14.06 -34.47
C LYS A 216 -9.45 13.84 -35.94
N GLY A 217 -10.14 12.98 -36.69
CA GLY A 217 -9.85 12.67 -38.09
C GLY A 217 -8.55 11.90 -38.34
N THR A 218 -7.94 11.31 -37.30
CA THR A 218 -6.60 10.68 -37.36
C THR A 218 -6.63 9.17 -37.10
N CYS A 219 -7.81 8.53 -37.17
CA CYS A 219 -7.90 7.08 -36.98
C CYS A 219 -7.59 6.33 -38.28
N THR A 220 -6.50 5.58 -38.28
CA THR A 220 -6.05 4.74 -39.42
C THR A 220 -6.66 3.34 -39.43
N HIS A 221 -7.44 2.98 -38.42
CA HIS A 221 -7.88 1.60 -38.19
C HIS A 221 -9.30 1.28 -38.69
N GLY A 222 -10.06 2.27 -39.17
CA GLY A 222 -11.40 2.07 -39.74
C GLY A 222 -12.30 1.18 -38.87
N ASP A 223 -12.95 0.19 -39.48
CA ASP A 223 -13.86 -0.77 -38.81
C ASP A 223 -13.15 -1.79 -37.90
N LYS A 224 -11.81 -1.85 -37.97
CA LYS A 224 -10.98 -2.69 -37.08
C LYS A 224 -10.58 -1.96 -35.80
N CYS A 225 -11.08 -0.74 -35.57
CA CYS A 225 -10.81 -0.02 -34.34
C CYS A 225 -11.47 -0.69 -33.13
N CYS A 226 -10.75 -0.80 -32.02
CA CYS A 226 -11.29 -1.34 -30.76
C CYS A 226 -12.31 -0.40 -30.09
N TYR A 227 -12.48 0.84 -30.58
CA TYR A 227 -13.34 1.88 -30.02
C TYR A 227 -14.42 2.25 -31.05
N SER A 228 -15.63 2.66 -30.61
CA SER A 228 -16.73 2.97 -31.53
C SER A 228 -16.47 4.21 -32.39
N HIS A 229 -16.90 4.14 -33.65
CA HIS A 229 -16.92 5.23 -34.63
C HIS A 229 -18.35 5.72 -34.93
N GLU A 230 -19.37 5.23 -34.20
CA GLU A 230 -20.75 5.68 -34.37
C GLU A 230 -20.87 7.16 -33.99
N SER A 231 -21.47 7.94 -34.90
CA SER A 231 -21.79 9.34 -34.66
C SER A 231 -22.95 9.41 -33.67
N ALA A 232 -22.93 10.42 -32.79
CA ALA A 232 -24.03 10.66 -31.84
C ALA A 232 -25.40 10.93 -32.50
N SER A 233 -25.46 11.03 -33.84
CA SER A 233 -26.70 11.09 -34.62
C SER A 233 -27.38 9.73 -34.79
N ASP A 234 -26.65 8.62 -34.70
CA ASP A 234 -27.14 7.30 -35.14
C ASP A 234 -27.76 6.49 -34.00
N GLU A 235 -27.61 6.94 -32.74
CA GLU A 235 -28.28 6.34 -31.57
C GLU A 235 -29.73 6.83 -31.41
N ALA A 236 -30.11 7.95 -32.04
CA ALA A 236 -31.47 8.49 -31.96
C ALA A 236 -32.48 7.68 -32.79
N ASP A 237 -32.05 7.09 -33.91
CA ASP A 237 -32.90 6.31 -34.83
C ASP A 237 -33.08 4.83 -34.42
N LYS A 238 -32.42 4.36 -33.35
CA LYS A 238 -32.56 2.98 -32.85
C LYS A 238 -33.55 2.85 -31.68
N MET A 239 -34.20 3.94 -31.28
CA MET A 239 -35.11 3.98 -30.13
C MET A 239 -36.52 4.46 -30.50
N GLU A 240 -36.96 4.13 -31.72
CA GLU A 240 -38.36 4.24 -32.18
C GLU A 240 -38.90 2.86 -32.58
#